data_AF-A0A1P8MQT7-F1
#
_entry.id   AF-A0A1P8MQT7-F1
#
_cell.length_a   1.000
_cell.length_b   1.000
_cell.length_c   1.000
_cell.angle_alpha   90.00
_cell.angle_beta   90.00
_cell.angle_gamma   90.00
#
_symmetry.space_group_name_H-M   'P 1'
#
loop_
_entity.id
_entity.type
_entity.pdbx_description
1 polymer ?
#
loop_
_entity_poly.entity_id
_entity_poly.type
_entity_poly.pdbx_seq_one_letter_code
_entity_poly.pdbx_strand_id
1 'polypeptide(L)'
;MGHKSLYGIVALTCACALAGCSGSSTGGFGGGSGSIPPGLTTDSRIVTLTANGNLPDVGIVGSIGNSFSKQSFLNGSGFAYQLGRVRGTDTFLGVAGILPNNQVGGAPTVATASYAGDYNLSYADSNSFETNVAGKITLNADFGQGTLIGQSGGLAVNGNITGQNIGGTASYRGVDAPLAGRIGNDRAVGAFAGHTNRKVLVGGFIAERPNQNP
;
A
#
# COMPACT_ATOMS: atom_id res chain seq x y z
N MET A 1 -4.98 -11.70 77.13
CA MET A 1 -6.06 -11.14 76.29
C MET A 1 -5.46 -10.89 74.91
N GLY A 2 -5.69 -11.83 73.98
CA GLY A 2 -4.98 -11.92 72.71
C GLY A 2 -5.64 -11.09 71.61
N HIS A 3 -4.89 -10.17 71.02
CA HIS A 3 -5.30 -9.38 69.87
C HIS A 3 -5.38 -10.25 68.60
N LYS A 4 -6.54 -10.23 67.94
CA LYS A 4 -6.78 -10.85 66.63
C LYS A 4 -6.25 -9.92 65.53
N SER A 5 -5.30 -10.42 64.74
CA SER A 5 -4.77 -9.76 63.55
C SER A 5 -5.72 -10.00 62.37
N LEU A 6 -6.30 -8.93 61.80
CA LEU A 6 -7.04 -8.99 60.54
C LEU A 6 -6.07 -8.74 59.37
N TYR A 7 -5.92 -9.75 58.52
CA TYR A 7 -5.27 -9.62 57.21
C TYR A 7 -6.26 -9.02 56.20
N GLY A 8 -6.02 -7.78 55.77
CA GLY A 8 -6.72 -7.14 54.66
C GLY A 8 -5.97 -7.36 53.36
N ILE A 9 -6.53 -8.18 52.46
CA ILE A 9 -6.01 -8.43 51.11
C ILE A 9 -6.36 -7.25 50.21
N VAL A 10 -5.35 -6.59 49.64
CA VAL A 10 -5.48 -5.57 48.60
C VAL A 10 -5.68 -6.28 47.26
N ALA A 11 -6.89 -6.19 46.69
CA ALA A 11 -7.16 -6.64 45.33
C ALA A 11 -6.81 -5.52 44.34
N LEU A 12 -5.70 -5.70 43.62
CA LEU A 12 -5.27 -4.86 42.51
C LEU A 12 -6.10 -5.22 41.27
N THR A 13 -7.11 -4.42 40.93
CA THR A 13 -7.89 -4.59 39.70
C THR A 13 -7.09 -4.09 38.50
N CYS A 14 -6.59 -5.04 37.71
CA CYS A 14 -5.91 -4.80 36.44
C CYS A 14 -6.95 -4.40 35.38
N ALA A 15 -6.96 -3.13 34.98
CA ALA A 15 -7.76 -2.65 33.86
C ALA A 15 -7.05 -2.99 32.53
N CYS A 16 -7.31 -4.17 31.98
CA CYS A 16 -6.96 -4.46 30.59
C CYS A 16 -7.93 -3.71 29.67
N ALA A 17 -7.49 -2.57 29.14
CA ALA A 17 -8.09 -1.97 27.96
C ALA A 17 -7.83 -2.88 26.75
N LEU A 18 -8.74 -3.84 26.51
CA LEU A 18 -8.83 -4.49 25.21
C LEU A 18 -9.41 -3.48 24.22
N ALA A 19 -8.52 -2.78 23.52
CA ALA A 19 -8.85 -2.18 22.24
C ALA A 19 -9.20 -3.32 21.28
N GLY A 20 -10.50 -3.57 21.15
CA GLY A 20 -11.05 -4.51 20.20
C GLY A 20 -10.62 -4.15 18.78
N CYS A 21 -9.80 -5.04 18.22
CA CYS A 21 -9.68 -5.41 16.81
C CYS A 21 -10.11 -4.35 15.79
N SER A 22 -9.11 -3.82 15.07
CA SER A 22 -9.32 -3.13 13.80
C SER A 22 -10.16 -4.01 12.89
N GLY A 23 -11.40 -3.56 12.62
CA GLY A 23 -12.29 -4.13 11.63
C GLY A 23 -11.64 -4.08 10.27
N SER A 24 -10.86 -5.11 9.94
CA SER A 24 -10.48 -5.41 8.58
C SER A 24 -11.73 -5.95 7.92
N SER A 25 -12.48 -5.10 7.21
CA SER A 25 -13.51 -5.55 6.30
C SER A 25 -12.84 -6.40 5.22
N THR A 26 -12.71 -7.69 5.50
CA THR A 26 -12.35 -8.73 4.54
C THR A 26 -13.58 -8.89 3.65
N GLY A 27 -13.76 -7.94 2.75
CA GLY A 27 -14.59 -8.13 1.58
C GLY A 27 -13.92 -9.21 0.74
N GLY A 28 -14.29 -10.45 0.97
CA GLY A 28 -13.98 -11.54 0.05
C GLY A 28 -14.69 -11.24 -1.26
N PHE A 29 -13.94 -10.91 -2.29
CA PHE A 29 -14.48 -10.70 -3.63
C PHE A 29 -13.74 -11.61 -4.60
N GLY A 30 -14.54 -12.47 -5.25
CA GLY A 30 -14.09 -13.61 -6.04
C GLY A 30 -13.17 -13.22 -7.19
N GLY A 31 -12.15 -14.05 -7.40
CA GLY A 31 -11.32 -14.02 -8.59
C GLY A 31 -12.16 -14.35 -9.82
N GLY A 32 -12.62 -13.32 -10.52
CA GLY A 32 -13.04 -13.44 -11.90
C GLY A 32 -11.80 -13.49 -12.77
N SER A 33 -11.65 -14.54 -13.58
CA SER A 33 -10.70 -14.59 -14.68
C SER A 33 -11.16 -13.59 -15.74
N GLY A 34 -10.87 -12.31 -15.49
CA GLY A 34 -11.15 -11.22 -16.40
C GLY A 34 -10.00 -11.04 -17.39
N SER A 35 -10.25 -10.30 -18.45
CA SER A 35 -9.22 -9.55 -19.14
C SER A 35 -9.81 -8.18 -19.46
N ILE A 36 -9.00 -7.21 -19.85
CA ILE A 36 -9.50 -5.91 -20.31
C ILE A 36 -10.31 -6.17 -21.59
N PRO A 37 -11.65 -5.94 -21.59
CA PRO A 37 -12.48 -6.18 -22.76
C PRO A 37 -11.97 -5.42 -23.99
N PRO A 38 -12.09 -6.01 -25.19
CA PRO A 38 -11.74 -5.31 -26.42
C PRO A 38 -12.57 -4.04 -26.58
N GLY A 39 -11.95 -2.97 -27.07
CA GLY A 39 -12.59 -1.67 -27.27
C GLY A 39 -12.47 -0.71 -26.09
N LEU A 40 -11.92 -1.13 -24.94
CA LEU A 40 -11.65 -0.21 -23.84
C LEU A 40 -10.30 0.51 -24.01
N THR A 41 -10.29 1.81 -23.69
CA THR A 41 -9.08 2.58 -23.43
C THR A 41 -8.60 2.33 -22.02
N THR A 42 -7.29 2.32 -21.80
CA THR A 42 -6.68 2.14 -20.49
C THR A 42 -6.19 3.46 -19.94
N ASP A 43 -6.41 3.71 -18.66
CA ASP A 43 -5.94 4.90 -17.98
C ASP A 43 -5.47 4.56 -16.56
N SER A 44 -4.64 5.43 -15.97
CA SER A 44 -4.14 5.26 -14.62
C SER A 44 -3.87 6.59 -13.93
N ARG A 45 -4.16 6.68 -12.63
CA ARG A 45 -3.86 7.89 -11.85
C ARG A 45 -3.47 7.61 -10.40
N ILE A 46 -2.58 8.44 -9.89
CA ILE A 46 -2.33 8.53 -8.46
C ILE A 46 -3.28 9.55 -7.86
N VAL A 47 -3.89 9.19 -6.72
CA VAL A 47 -4.81 10.04 -5.97
C VAL A 47 -4.38 10.14 -4.51
N THR A 48 -4.80 11.21 -3.83
CA THR A 48 -4.68 11.30 -2.38
C THR A 48 -5.85 10.56 -1.74
N LEU A 49 -5.56 9.68 -0.77
CA LEU A 49 -6.61 9.02 -0.01
C LEU A 49 -7.31 10.01 0.92
N THR A 50 -8.56 9.70 1.27
CA THR A 50 -9.23 10.37 2.39
C THR A 50 -8.45 10.12 3.70
N ALA A 51 -8.72 10.93 4.73
CA ALA A 51 -8.09 10.75 6.05
C ALA A 51 -8.33 9.34 6.65
N ASN A 52 -9.39 8.67 6.22
CA ASN A 52 -9.76 7.31 6.64
C ASN A 52 -9.16 6.22 5.74
N GLY A 53 -8.30 6.56 4.75
CA GLY A 53 -7.67 5.59 3.86
C GLY A 53 -8.51 5.11 2.69
N ASN A 54 -9.70 5.68 2.49
CA ASN A 54 -10.52 5.36 1.33
C ASN A 54 -10.04 6.11 0.08
N LEU A 55 -10.08 5.43 -1.06
CA LEU A 55 -9.97 6.05 -2.37
C LEU A 55 -11.19 6.96 -2.63
N PRO A 56 -11.02 8.12 -3.30
CA PRO A 56 -12.14 8.89 -3.80
C PRO A 56 -12.97 8.04 -4.78
N ASP A 57 -14.28 8.32 -4.89
CA ASP A 57 -15.07 7.68 -5.93
C ASP A 57 -14.57 8.11 -7.31
N VAL A 58 -14.13 7.12 -8.08
CA VAL A 58 -13.57 7.28 -9.41
C VAL A 58 -14.49 6.75 -10.49
N GLY A 59 -15.72 6.38 -10.13
CA GLY A 59 -16.74 5.85 -11.04
C GLY A 59 -16.49 4.41 -11.47
N ILE A 60 -15.54 3.68 -10.86
CA ILE A 60 -15.30 2.26 -11.17
C ILE A 60 -16.49 1.43 -10.69
N VAL A 61 -17.06 0.62 -11.59
CA VAL A 61 -18.24 -0.21 -11.30
C VAL A 61 -17.84 -1.64 -10.90
N GLY A 62 -18.30 -2.03 -9.71
CA GLY A 62 -18.13 -3.37 -9.11
C GLY A 62 -18.78 -4.52 -9.88
N SER A 63 -19.84 -4.22 -10.65
CA SER A 63 -20.76 -5.21 -11.21
C SER A 63 -20.30 -5.93 -12.47
N ILE A 64 -19.21 -5.46 -13.09
CA ILE A 64 -18.58 -6.11 -14.23
C ILE A 64 -17.34 -6.79 -13.64
N GLY A 65 -17.21 -8.11 -13.74
CA GLY A 65 -16.25 -8.97 -13.02
C GLY A 65 -14.75 -8.69 -13.17
N ASN A 66 -14.38 -7.48 -13.58
CA ASN A 66 -13.03 -6.99 -13.81
C ASN A 66 -12.75 -5.75 -12.92
N SER A 67 -13.30 -5.70 -11.71
CA SER A 67 -12.96 -4.65 -10.74
C SER A 67 -12.38 -5.26 -9.47
N PHE A 68 -11.36 -4.61 -8.92
CA PHE A 68 -10.68 -5.07 -7.72
C PHE A 68 -10.20 -3.87 -6.93
N SER A 69 -10.31 -3.92 -5.60
CA SER A 69 -9.75 -2.92 -4.70
C SER A 69 -9.04 -3.59 -3.52
N LYS A 70 -7.98 -2.95 -3.03
CA LYS A 70 -7.27 -3.38 -1.84
C LYS A 70 -6.76 -2.17 -1.06
N GLN A 71 -6.74 -2.30 0.25
CA GLN A 71 -6.16 -1.34 1.18
C GLN A 71 -5.17 -2.06 2.09
N SER A 72 -4.09 -1.39 2.46
CA SER A 72 -3.07 -1.91 3.37
C SER A 72 -2.65 -0.80 4.33
N PHE A 73 -2.78 -1.04 5.63
CA PHE A 73 -2.45 -0.08 6.68
C PHE A 73 -1.52 -0.72 7.72
N LEU A 74 -0.51 0.04 8.14
CA LEU A 74 0.46 -0.34 9.15
C LEU A 74 0.86 0.91 9.93
N ASN A 75 0.50 0.95 11.23
CA ASN A 75 0.89 2.00 12.18
C ASN A 75 0.70 3.42 11.63
N GLY A 76 -0.52 3.77 11.21
CA GLY A 76 -0.85 5.11 10.70
C GLY A 76 -0.31 5.42 9.30
N SER A 77 0.30 4.46 8.61
CA SER A 77 0.73 4.58 7.22
C SER A 77 0.04 3.54 6.36
N GLY A 78 -0.15 3.84 5.07
CA GLY A 78 -0.86 2.92 4.22
C GLY A 78 -1.07 3.41 2.80
N PHE A 79 -1.49 2.47 1.98
CA PHE A 79 -1.87 2.70 0.60
C PHE A 79 -3.16 1.95 0.28
N ALA A 80 -3.85 2.42 -0.75
CA ALA A 80 -5.00 1.76 -1.32
C ALA A 80 -4.93 1.85 -2.83
N TYR A 81 -5.45 0.84 -3.51
CA TYR A 81 -5.56 0.85 -4.95
C TYR A 81 -6.85 0.17 -5.39
N GLN A 82 -7.30 0.55 -6.58
CA GLN A 82 -8.45 -0.01 -7.23
C GLN A 82 -8.20 -0.04 -8.74
N LEU A 83 -8.69 -1.09 -9.40
CA LEU A 83 -8.75 -1.13 -10.85
C LEU A 83 -10.14 -1.59 -11.31
N GLY A 84 -10.55 -1.14 -12.48
CA GLY A 84 -11.76 -1.63 -13.14
C GLY A 84 -12.31 -0.67 -14.20
N ARG A 85 -13.44 -1.05 -14.80
CA ARG A 85 -14.10 -0.21 -15.82
C ARG A 85 -14.86 0.94 -15.15
N VAL A 86 -14.76 2.13 -15.74
CA VAL A 86 -15.48 3.32 -15.31
C VAL A 86 -16.91 3.32 -15.89
N ARG A 87 -17.89 3.60 -15.05
CA ARG A 87 -19.33 3.58 -15.36
C ARG A 87 -19.65 4.47 -16.56
N GLY A 88 -20.37 3.91 -17.53
CA GLY A 88 -20.84 4.67 -18.70
C GLY A 88 -19.72 5.12 -19.64
N THR A 89 -18.52 4.54 -19.52
CA THR A 89 -17.37 4.86 -20.38
C THR A 89 -16.74 3.59 -20.93
N ASP A 90 -15.89 3.76 -21.94
CA ASP A 90 -15.00 2.72 -22.43
C ASP A 90 -13.62 2.76 -21.77
N THR A 91 -13.50 3.34 -20.57
CA THR A 91 -12.23 3.44 -19.86
C THR A 91 -12.08 2.33 -18.83
N PHE A 92 -10.95 1.61 -18.90
CA PHE A 92 -10.44 0.75 -17.85
C PHE A 92 -9.40 1.51 -17.04
N LEU A 93 -9.75 1.85 -15.80
CA LEU A 93 -8.99 2.77 -14.96
C LEU A 93 -8.30 2.02 -13.82
N GLY A 94 -7.02 2.31 -13.62
CA GLY A 94 -6.27 1.97 -12.43
C GLY A 94 -6.02 3.19 -11.54
N VAL A 95 -6.41 3.13 -10.27
CA VAL A 95 -6.11 4.18 -9.29
C VAL A 95 -5.35 3.64 -8.11
N ALA A 96 -4.36 4.40 -7.64
CA ALA A 96 -3.64 4.09 -6.42
C ALA A 96 -3.40 5.37 -5.62
N GLY A 97 -3.27 5.24 -4.31
CA GLY A 97 -3.03 6.38 -3.44
C GLY A 97 -2.39 5.97 -2.12
N ILE A 98 -1.75 6.93 -1.49
CA ILE A 98 -1.19 6.80 -0.14
C ILE A 98 -1.99 7.64 0.84
N LEU A 99 -1.94 7.28 2.12
CA LEU A 99 -2.51 8.11 3.18
C LEU A 99 -1.87 9.52 3.19
N PRO A 100 -2.64 10.59 3.38
CA PRO A 100 -2.08 11.93 3.46
C PRO A 100 -1.11 12.08 4.64
N ASN A 101 -1.44 11.44 5.78
CA ASN A 101 -0.66 11.51 7.02
C ASN A 101 0.13 10.22 7.28
N ASN A 102 0.94 9.76 6.33
CA ASN A 102 1.80 8.60 6.58
C ASN A 102 2.78 8.88 7.73
N GLN A 103 2.69 8.10 8.80
CA GLN A 103 3.63 8.12 9.92
C GLN A 103 4.94 7.40 9.57
N VAL A 104 5.73 8.01 8.68
CA VAL A 104 7.00 7.42 8.19
C VAL A 104 8.18 7.55 9.15
N GLY A 105 7.97 8.20 10.29
CA GLY A 105 9.02 8.62 11.20
C GLY A 105 9.63 9.97 10.83
N GLY A 106 10.68 10.36 11.55
CA GLY A 106 11.45 11.58 11.30
C GLY A 106 12.17 11.56 9.95
N ALA A 107 12.73 12.71 9.57
CA ALA A 107 13.60 12.77 8.39
C ALA A 107 14.81 11.85 8.58
N PRO A 108 15.20 11.06 7.56
CA PRO A 108 16.37 10.20 7.64
C PRO A 108 17.65 10.99 7.90
N THR A 109 18.45 10.56 8.88
CA THR A 109 19.74 11.19 9.23
C THR A 109 20.95 10.40 8.72
N VAL A 110 20.71 9.23 8.15
CA VAL A 110 21.73 8.32 7.62
C VAL A 110 21.91 8.53 6.12
N ALA A 111 23.10 8.23 5.60
CA ALA A 111 23.37 8.30 4.15
C ALA A 111 22.60 7.23 3.37
N THR A 112 22.51 6.02 3.93
CA THR A 112 21.79 4.89 3.31
C THR A 112 20.95 4.15 4.35
N ALA A 113 19.85 3.54 3.91
CA ALA A 113 19.02 2.66 4.73
C ALA A 113 18.40 1.56 3.87
N SER A 114 18.14 0.40 4.48
CA SER A 114 17.38 -0.68 3.87
C SER A 114 16.05 -0.84 4.59
N TYR A 115 14.98 -1.03 3.83
CA TYR A 115 13.62 -1.23 4.32
C TYR A 115 13.11 -2.55 3.77
N ALA A 116 12.51 -3.38 4.62
CA ALA A 116 11.90 -4.63 4.21
C ALA A 116 10.41 -4.61 4.52
N GLY A 117 9.60 -5.10 3.61
CA GLY A 117 8.17 -5.29 3.89
C GLY A 117 7.44 -5.93 2.73
N ASP A 118 6.16 -5.63 2.62
CA ASP A 118 5.26 -6.29 1.69
C ASP A 118 4.81 -5.32 0.59
N TYR A 119 4.71 -5.83 -0.63
CA TYR A 119 4.07 -5.15 -1.74
C TYR A 119 2.78 -5.89 -2.11
N ASN A 120 1.82 -5.13 -2.64
CA ASN A 120 0.61 -5.66 -3.24
C ASN A 120 0.32 -4.91 -4.52
N LEU A 121 0.05 -5.64 -5.58
CA LEU A 121 -0.29 -5.06 -6.88
C LEU A 121 -1.40 -5.84 -7.56
N SER A 122 -1.94 -5.23 -8.61
CA SER A 122 -2.82 -5.88 -9.55
C SER A 122 -2.52 -5.38 -10.94
N TYR A 123 -2.59 -6.30 -11.88
CA TYR A 123 -2.20 -6.12 -13.26
C TYR A 123 -3.33 -6.63 -14.15
N ALA A 124 -3.68 -5.85 -15.16
CA ALA A 124 -4.67 -6.23 -16.15
C ALA A 124 -4.10 -6.00 -17.54
N ASP A 125 -4.30 -6.97 -18.44
CA ASP A 125 -4.10 -6.79 -19.86
C ASP A 125 -5.24 -7.43 -20.66
N SER A 126 -5.10 -7.49 -21.99
CA SER A 126 -6.15 -8.04 -22.88
C SER A 126 -6.40 -9.54 -22.72
N ASN A 127 -5.48 -10.26 -22.08
CA ASN A 127 -5.49 -11.71 -21.95
C ASN A 127 -5.51 -12.17 -20.49
N SER A 128 -5.11 -11.31 -19.55
CA SER A 128 -4.93 -11.64 -18.14
C SER A 128 -5.48 -10.56 -17.22
N PHE A 129 -6.00 -11.00 -16.08
CA PHE A 129 -6.37 -10.14 -14.96
C PHE A 129 -5.85 -10.77 -13.68
N GLU A 130 -4.73 -10.21 -13.20
CA GLU A 130 -4.04 -10.67 -12.01
C GLU A 130 -4.37 -9.74 -10.86
N THR A 131 -5.18 -10.23 -9.94
CA THR A 131 -5.56 -9.51 -8.74
C THR A 131 -4.71 -9.99 -7.57
N ASN A 132 -4.44 -9.07 -6.64
CA ASN A 132 -3.80 -9.39 -5.37
C ASN A 132 -2.43 -10.10 -5.47
N VAL A 133 -1.60 -9.74 -6.45
CA VAL A 133 -0.22 -10.22 -6.52
C VAL A 133 0.54 -9.60 -5.35
N ALA A 134 0.93 -10.43 -4.40
CA ALA A 134 1.56 -10.01 -3.16
C ALA A 134 2.93 -10.68 -3.00
N GLY A 135 3.85 -10.00 -2.34
CA GLY A 135 5.16 -10.55 -2.03
C GLY A 135 5.95 -9.66 -1.09
N LYS A 136 7.15 -10.11 -0.73
CA LYS A 136 8.10 -9.33 0.07
C LYS A 136 9.03 -8.54 -0.82
N ILE A 137 9.33 -7.30 -0.46
CA ILE A 137 10.31 -6.45 -1.17
C ILE A 137 11.28 -5.84 -0.17
N THR A 138 12.54 -5.76 -0.58
CA THR A 138 13.58 -4.98 0.10
C THR A 138 13.86 -3.74 -0.74
N LEU A 139 13.75 -2.57 -0.12
CA LEU A 139 14.01 -1.26 -0.72
C LEU A 139 15.29 -0.70 -0.09
N ASN A 140 16.26 -0.38 -0.93
CA ASN A 140 17.49 0.27 -0.54
C ASN A 140 17.40 1.75 -0.89
N ALA A 141 17.39 2.59 0.14
CA ALA A 141 17.40 4.03 0.03
C ALA A 141 18.84 4.55 0.16
N ASP A 142 19.25 5.38 -0.79
CA ASP A 142 20.44 6.22 -0.70
C ASP A 142 19.97 7.67 -0.65
N PHE A 143 20.03 8.26 0.54
CA PHE A 143 19.63 9.65 0.79
C PHE A 143 20.69 10.65 0.32
N GLY A 144 21.94 10.21 0.15
CA GLY A 144 23.01 11.03 -0.41
C GLY A 144 22.83 11.25 -1.91
N GLN A 145 22.42 10.20 -2.63
CA GLN A 145 22.10 10.25 -4.06
C GLN A 145 20.63 10.56 -4.35
N GLY A 146 19.76 10.51 -3.34
CA GLY A 146 18.32 10.70 -3.51
C GLY A 146 17.66 9.57 -4.29
N THR A 147 18.08 8.32 -4.11
CA THR A 147 17.57 7.17 -4.86
C THR A 147 16.94 6.12 -3.94
N LEU A 148 15.92 5.42 -4.45
CA LEU A 148 15.25 4.30 -3.79
C LEU A 148 15.11 3.14 -4.77
N ILE A 149 15.81 2.04 -4.53
CA ILE A 149 15.85 0.91 -5.45
C ILE A 149 15.35 -0.35 -4.75
N GLY A 150 14.48 -1.11 -5.39
CA GLY A 150 14.12 -2.44 -4.91
C GLY A 150 13.54 -3.31 -6.00
N GLN A 151 13.68 -4.62 -5.87
CA GLN A 151 13.19 -5.58 -6.86
C GLN A 151 12.72 -6.85 -6.17
N SER A 152 11.55 -7.37 -6.55
CA SER A 152 11.04 -8.66 -6.08
C SER A 152 9.88 -9.16 -6.92
N GLY A 153 9.81 -10.47 -7.17
CA GLY A 153 8.64 -11.11 -7.80
C GLY A 153 8.22 -10.52 -9.16
N GLY A 154 9.17 -9.95 -9.91
CA GLY A 154 8.92 -9.26 -11.19
C GLY A 154 8.53 -7.78 -11.06
N LEU A 155 8.34 -7.27 -9.84
CA LEU A 155 8.21 -5.85 -9.55
C LEU A 155 9.60 -5.23 -9.40
N ALA A 156 9.86 -4.14 -10.11
CA ALA A 156 11.01 -3.29 -9.89
C ALA A 156 10.57 -1.89 -9.45
N VAL A 157 11.27 -1.30 -8.50
CA VAL A 157 11.04 0.04 -7.97
C VAL A 157 12.30 0.84 -8.23
N ASN A 158 12.16 1.92 -8.98
CA ASN A 158 13.20 2.91 -9.22
C ASN A 158 12.65 4.29 -8.82
N GLY A 159 12.85 4.64 -7.56
CA GLY A 159 12.35 5.84 -6.94
C GLY A 159 13.41 6.93 -6.79
N ASN A 160 12.93 8.17 -6.74
CA ASN A 160 13.74 9.34 -6.39
C ASN A 160 13.25 9.88 -5.04
N ILE A 161 14.17 10.22 -4.15
CA ILE A 161 13.90 10.72 -2.82
C ILE A 161 14.19 12.23 -2.78
N THR A 162 13.17 13.01 -2.44
CA THR A 162 13.30 14.45 -2.21
C THR A 162 12.75 14.78 -0.82
N GLY A 163 13.65 14.95 0.15
CA GLY A 163 13.27 15.07 1.56
C GLY A 163 12.65 13.77 2.08
N GLN A 164 11.35 13.82 2.40
CA GLN A 164 10.57 12.64 2.80
C GLN A 164 9.63 12.13 1.72
N ASN A 165 9.67 12.72 0.52
CA ASN A 165 8.81 12.31 -0.59
C ASN A 165 9.55 11.33 -1.48
N ILE A 166 8.84 10.29 -1.92
CA ILE A 166 9.29 9.34 -2.93
C ILE A 166 8.52 9.67 -4.21
N GLY A 167 9.25 9.91 -5.30
CA GLY A 167 8.74 9.88 -6.67
C GLY A 167 9.37 8.74 -7.45
N GLY A 168 9.19 8.72 -8.77
CA GLY A 168 9.87 7.79 -9.69
C GLY A 168 8.91 6.81 -10.34
N THR A 169 9.37 5.58 -10.59
CA THR A 169 8.66 4.58 -11.38
C THR A 169 8.73 3.21 -10.72
N ALA A 170 7.59 2.52 -10.65
CA ALA A 170 7.50 1.10 -10.39
C ALA A 170 7.15 0.37 -11.69
N SER A 171 7.82 -0.74 -12.00
CA SER A 171 7.59 -1.48 -13.24
C SER A 171 7.26 -2.95 -12.98
N TYR A 172 6.27 -3.46 -13.71
CA TYR A 172 5.84 -4.85 -13.64
C TYR A 172 5.35 -5.31 -15.01
N ARG A 173 5.84 -6.45 -15.51
CA ARG A 173 5.46 -7.04 -16.83
C ARG A 173 5.49 -6.04 -18.01
N GLY A 174 6.48 -5.16 -17.98
CA GLY A 174 6.69 -4.15 -19.02
C GLY A 174 5.71 -2.97 -18.98
N VAL A 175 5.00 -2.77 -17.86
CA VAL A 175 4.24 -1.54 -17.59
C VAL A 175 5.03 -0.71 -16.59
N ASP A 176 5.37 0.51 -16.99
CA ASP A 176 5.95 1.52 -16.11
C ASP A 176 4.83 2.34 -15.47
N ALA A 177 4.82 2.36 -14.15
CA ALA A 177 3.86 3.08 -13.34
C ALA A 177 4.54 4.20 -12.56
N PRO A 178 4.13 5.47 -12.75
CA PRO A 178 4.47 6.53 -11.82
C PRO A 178 4.27 6.07 -10.37
N LEU A 179 5.26 6.39 -9.53
CA LEU A 179 5.29 6.09 -8.11
C LEU A 179 5.17 7.40 -7.33
N ALA A 180 4.29 7.40 -6.33
CA ALA A 180 4.26 8.43 -5.30
C ALA A 180 4.30 7.76 -3.93
N GLY A 181 5.09 8.32 -3.02
CA GLY A 181 5.28 7.73 -1.71
C GLY A 181 5.88 8.69 -0.71
N ARG A 182 6.08 8.17 0.50
CA ARG A 182 6.81 8.82 1.56
C ARG A 182 7.81 7.88 2.19
N ILE A 183 8.95 8.43 2.59
CA ILE A 183 10.03 7.74 3.28
C ILE A 183 10.45 8.53 4.52
N GLY A 184 10.74 7.82 5.60
CA GLY A 184 11.28 8.38 6.82
C GLY A 184 12.16 7.36 7.53
N ASN A 185 12.58 7.68 8.75
CA ASN A 185 13.53 6.84 9.48
C ASN A 185 12.99 5.44 9.81
N ASP A 186 11.67 5.30 9.93
CA ASP A 186 11.04 4.07 10.42
C ASP A 186 10.50 3.23 9.28
N ARG A 187 9.99 3.85 8.22
CA ARG A 187 9.30 3.15 7.12
C ARG A 187 9.30 3.93 5.80
N ALA A 188 9.04 3.19 4.74
CA ALA A 188 8.75 3.69 3.40
C ALA A 188 7.39 3.15 2.94
N VAL A 189 6.55 4.03 2.41
CA VAL A 189 5.24 3.69 1.85
C VAL A 189 5.13 4.30 0.48
N GLY A 190 4.68 3.52 -0.50
CA GLY A 190 4.48 3.98 -1.86
C GLY A 190 3.22 3.40 -2.49
N ALA A 191 2.63 4.15 -3.40
CA ALA A 191 1.57 3.71 -4.29
C ALA A 191 1.96 4.05 -5.73
N PHE A 192 1.64 3.16 -6.65
CA PHE A 192 1.94 3.33 -8.06
C PHE A 192 0.73 2.97 -8.90
N ALA A 193 0.55 3.72 -9.99
CA ALA A 193 -0.51 3.51 -10.95
C ALA A 193 0.00 3.89 -12.33
N GLY A 194 0.02 2.93 -13.26
CA GLY A 194 0.53 3.08 -14.62
C GLY A 194 -0.32 2.33 -15.62
N HIS A 195 -0.21 2.72 -16.88
CA HIS A 195 -0.84 2.00 -17.97
C HIS A 195 0.02 2.11 -19.23
N THR A 196 -0.19 1.16 -20.13
CA THR A 196 0.24 1.24 -21.53
C THR A 196 -0.97 0.92 -22.40
N ASN A 197 -0.83 0.95 -23.73
CA ASN A 197 -1.89 0.50 -24.62
C ASN A 197 -2.35 -0.92 -24.25
N ARG A 198 -3.53 -1.02 -23.62
CA ARG A 198 -4.19 -2.26 -23.19
C ARG A 198 -3.56 -2.99 -22.01
N LYS A 199 -2.79 -2.29 -21.17
CA LYS A 199 -2.33 -2.81 -19.87
C LYS A 199 -2.50 -1.78 -18.77
N VAL A 200 -2.87 -2.21 -17.57
CA VAL A 200 -2.97 -1.37 -16.38
C VAL A 200 -2.27 -2.06 -15.22
N LEU A 201 -1.45 -1.29 -14.50
CA LEU A 201 -0.74 -1.70 -13.30
C LEU A 201 -1.10 -0.76 -12.17
N VAL A 202 -1.57 -1.30 -11.05
CA VAL A 202 -1.78 -0.53 -9.82
C VAL A 202 -1.27 -1.30 -8.63
N GLY A 203 -0.82 -0.60 -7.60
CA GLY A 203 -0.36 -1.25 -6.39
C GLY A 203 0.29 -0.30 -5.42
N GLY A 204 0.94 -0.88 -4.44
CA GLY A 204 1.76 -0.16 -3.48
C GLY A 204 2.58 -1.10 -2.62
N PHE A 205 3.38 -0.50 -1.75
CA PHE A 205 4.23 -1.19 -0.80
C PHE A 205 4.25 -0.47 0.54
N ILE A 206 4.50 -1.23 1.60
CA ILE A 206 4.84 -0.73 2.93
C ILE A 206 6.05 -1.53 3.39
N ALA A 207 7.15 -0.84 3.64
CA ALA A 207 8.39 -1.42 4.11
C ALA A 207 8.86 -0.72 5.38
N GLU A 208 9.27 -1.49 6.38
CA GLU A 208 9.80 -0.98 7.63
C GLU A 208 11.31 -1.14 7.64
N ARG A 209 12.00 -0.22 8.29
CA ARG A 209 13.43 -0.37 8.54
C ARG A 209 13.60 -1.50 9.56
N PRO A 210 14.40 -2.54 9.29
CA PRO A 210 14.64 -3.58 10.28
C PRO A 210 15.24 -2.93 11.52
N ASN A 211 14.68 -3.24 12.70
CA ASN A 211 15.19 -2.76 13.97
C ASN A 211 16.68 -3.06 14.04
N GLN A 212 17.49 -2.01 14.08
CA GLN A 212 18.90 -2.09 14.46
C GLN A 212 18.88 -2.40 15.96
N ASN A 213 18.69 -3.67 16.33
CA ASN A 213 18.82 -4.07 17.72
C ASN A 213 20.31 -3.95 18.07
N PRO A 214 20.70 -3.07 19.03
CA PRO A 214 22.09 -2.96 19.47
C PRO A 214 22.57 -4.25 20.16
#